data_AF-A0A7M1S3N8-F1
#
_entry.id   AF-A0A7M1S3N8-F1
#
_cell.length_a   1.000
_cell.length_b   1.000
_cell.length_c   1.000
_cell.angle_alpha   90.00
_cell.angle_beta   90.00
_cell.angle_gamma   90.00
#
_symmetry.space_group_name_H-M   'P 1'
#
loop_
_entity.id
_entity.type
_entity.pdbx_description
1 polymer ?
#
loop_
_entity_poly.entity_id
_entity_poly.type
_entity_poly.pdbx_seq_one_letter_code
_entity_poly.pdbx_strand_id
1 'polypeptide(L)'
;MSTIEAIREFLGWCSVINIGLLILSSVLIIAIRRPVSRIHAKMFDLNENDVQLAYFQYLGQYKVAIIMFNIVPYLALKIMS
;
A
#
# COMPACT_ATOMS: atom_id res chain seq x y z
N MET A 1 -23.22 16.22 -8.83
CA MET A 1 -22.82 14.86 -8.43
C MET A 1 -23.68 14.44 -7.24
N SER A 2 -24.26 13.24 -7.22
CA SER A 2 -24.95 12.75 -6.01
C SER A 2 -23.92 12.41 -4.92
N THR A 3 -24.35 12.29 -3.66
CA THR A 3 -23.45 11.89 -2.57
C THR A 3 -22.79 10.52 -2.84
N ILE A 4 -23.54 9.57 -3.42
CA ILE A 4 -23.03 8.24 -3.78
C ILE A 4 -21.96 8.35 -4.87
N GLU A 5 -22.22 9.16 -5.90
CA GLU A 5 -21.27 9.41 -6.98
C GLU A 5 -19.97 10.05 -6.47
N ALA A 6 -20.08 10.98 -5.52
CA ALA A 6 -18.91 11.63 -4.91
C ALA A 6 -18.04 10.66 -4.09
N ILE A 7 -18.67 9.80 -3.30
CA ILE A 7 -17.96 8.77 -2.53
C ILE A 7 -17.32 7.75 -3.48
N ARG A 8 -18.01 7.37 -4.56
CA ARG A 8 -17.47 6.45 -5.57
C ARG A 8 -16.24 7.02 -6.26
N GLU A 9 -16.28 8.29 -6.67
CA GLU A 9 -15.13 8.97 -7.29
C GLU A 9 -13.96 9.08 -6.32
N PHE A 10 -14.23 9.47 -5.06
CA PHE A 10 -13.23 9.53 -4.00
C PHE A 10 -12.54 8.17 -3.77
N LEU A 11 -13.31 7.09 -3.58
CA LEU A 11 -12.76 5.74 -3.38
C LEU A 11 -12.00 5.24 -4.61
N GLY A 12 -12.41 5.65 -5.81
CA GLY A 12 -11.69 5.40 -7.06
C GLY A 12 -10.29 6.02 -7.04
N TRP A 13 -10.19 7.31 -6.74
CA TRP A 13 -8.89 8.00 -6.63
C TRP A 13 -8.05 7.48 -5.46
N CYS A 14 -8.65 7.17 -4.31
CA CYS A 14 -7.96 6.51 -3.21
C CYS A 14 -7.37 5.17 -3.67
N SER A 15 -8.11 4.37 -4.44
CA SER A 15 -7.60 3.11 -4.99
C SER A 15 -6.40 3.33 -5.90
N VAL A 16 -6.50 4.25 -6.88
CA VAL A 16 -5.42 4.56 -7.83
C VAL A 16 -4.15 5.02 -7.11
N ILE A 17 -4.26 6.00 -6.21
CA ILE A 17 -3.12 6.56 -5.50
C ILE A 17 -2.45 5.49 -4.62
N ASN A 18 -3.24 4.73 -3.85
CA ASN A 18 -2.68 3.74 -2.96
C ASN A 18 -2.04 2.56 -3.72
N ILE A 19 -2.64 2.12 -4.84
CA ILE A 19 -2.03 1.10 -5.71
C ILE A 19 -0.71 1.61 -6.29
N GLY A 20 -0.68 2.86 -6.76
CA GLY A 20 0.56 3.50 -7.25
C GLY A 20 1.65 3.53 -6.18
N LEU A 21 1.31 3.92 -4.96
CA LEU A 21 2.22 3.90 -3.81
C LEU A 21 2.69 2.49 -3.46
N LEU A 22 1.81 1.48 -3.51
CA LEU A 22 2.18 0.09 -3.25
C LEU A 22 3.15 -0.43 -4.32
N ILE A 23 2.91 -0.13 -5.59
CA ILE A 23 3.81 -0.49 -6.70
C ILE A 23 5.16 0.20 -6.52
N LEU A 24 5.17 1.52 -6.31
CA LEU A 24 6.40 2.29 -6.10
C LEU A 24 7.19 1.75 -4.91
N SER A 25 6.53 1.52 -3.77
CA SER A 25 7.16 0.95 -2.57
C SER A 25 7.74 -0.43 -2.85
N SER A 26 6.99 -1.29 -3.56
CA SER A 26 7.44 -2.63 -3.91
C SER A 26 8.69 -2.58 -4.81
N VAL A 27 8.67 -1.74 -5.84
CA VAL A 27 9.80 -1.57 -6.76
C VAL A 27 11.03 -1.04 -6.02
N LEU A 28 10.88 0.00 -5.19
CA LEU A 28 11.99 0.54 -4.41
C LEU A 28 12.55 -0.51 -3.45
N ILE A 29 11.72 -1.16 -2.65
CA ILE A 29 12.16 -2.18 -1.69
C ILE A 29 12.88 -3.34 -2.40
N ILE A 30 12.43 -3.78 -3.58
CA ILE A 30 13.07 -4.85 -4.33
C ILE A 30 14.37 -4.39 -4.98
N ALA A 31 14.37 -3.22 -5.65
CA ALA A 31 15.50 -2.73 -6.43
C ALA A 31 16.69 -2.29 -5.54
N ILE A 32 16.41 -1.67 -4.39
CA ILE A 32 17.43 -1.16 -3.46
C ILE A 32 17.40 -1.90 -2.11
N ARG A 33 16.98 -3.17 -2.10
CA ARG A 33 16.78 -3.98 -0.88
C ARG A 33 17.96 -3.96 0.09
N ARG A 34 19.16 -4.25 -0.41
CA ARG A 34 20.38 -4.36 0.41
C ARG A 34 20.80 -3.03 1.06
N PRO A 35 21.02 -1.93 0.31
CA PRO A 35 21.43 -0.67 0.93
C PRO A 35 20.36 -0.12 1.88
N VAL A 36 19.07 -0.20 1.52
CA VAL A 36 17.98 0.30 2.36
C VAL A 36 17.84 -0.52 3.65
N SER A 37 17.94 -1.86 3.58
CA SER A 37 17.88 -2.69 4.78
C SER A 37 19.03 -2.41 5.73
N ARG A 38 20.25 -2.21 5.21
CA ARG A 38 21.42 -1.86 6.03
C ARG A 38 21.31 -0.50 6.71
N ILE A 39 20.80 0.51 6.01
CA ILE A 39 20.59 1.85 6.58
C ILE A 39 19.56 1.80 7.70
N HIS A 40 18.39 1.20 7.46
CA HIS A 40 17.34 1.13 8.48
C HIS A 40 17.72 0.20 9.64
N ALA A 41 18.43 -0.91 9.38
CA ALA A 41 19.00 -1.75 10.42
C ALA A 41 19.90 -0.96 11.37
N LYS A 42 20.84 -0.17 10.82
CA LYS A 42 21.75 0.65 11.64
C LYS A 42 21.03 1.78 12.37
N MET A 43 20.02 2.40 11.75
CA MET A 43 19.28 3.51 12.35
C MET A 43 18.45 3.08 13.56
N PHE A 44 17.97 1.83 13.57
CA PHE A 44 17.09 1.30 14.62
C PHE A 44 17.74 0.20 15.47
N ASP A 45 19.04 -0.06 15.30
CA ASP A 45 19.77 -1.16 15.98
C ASP A 45 19.09 -2.54 15.81
N LEU A 46 18.72 -2.86 14.57
CA LEU A 46 18.06 -4.11 14.18
C LEU A 46 18.95 -4.98 13.28
N ASN A 47 18.64 -6.28 13.20
CA ASN A 47 19.27 -7.12 12.18
C ASN A 47 18.69 -6.81 10.79
N GLU A 48 19.53 -6.86 9.76
CA GLU A 48 19.09 -6.65 8.37
C GLU A 48 18.00 -7.64 7.93
N ASN A 49 18.01 -8.87 8.46
CA ASN A 49 16.99 -9.89 8.18
C ASN A 49 15.63 -9.50 8.76
N ASP A 50 15.60 -8.90 9.95
CA ASP A 50 14.37 -8.44 10.60
C ASP A 50 13.76 -7.27 9.82
N VAL A 51 14.60 -6.37 9.32
CA VAL A 51 14.17 -5.27 8.44
C VAL A 51 13.61 -5.79 7.11
N GLN A 52 14.22 -6.80 6.51
CA GLN A 52 13.69 -7.43 5.29
C GLN A 52 12.34 -8.10 5.52
N LEU A 53 12.16 -8.79 6.65
CA LEU A 53 10.89 -9.40 7.03
C LEU A 53 9.82 -8.32 7.25
N ALA A 54 10.17 -7.22 7.94
CA ALA A 54 9.28 -6.10 8.17
C ALA A 54 8.82 -5.44 6.86
N TYR A 55 9.68 -5.31 5.85
CA TYR A 55 9.26 -4.81 4.53
C TYR A 55 8.28 -5.73 3.81
N PHE A 56 8.50 -7.04 3.87
CA PHE A 56 7.56 -8.00 3.30
C PHE A 56 6.20 -7.91 3.98
N GLN A 57 6.19 -7.83 5.31
CA GLN A 57 4.97 -7.64 6.11
C GLN A 57 4.28 -6.32 5.79
N TYR A 58 5.03 -5.21 5.71
CA TYR A 58 4.51 -3.89 5.34
C TYR A 58 3.79 -3.93 3.98
N LEU A 59 4.42 -4.50 2.95
CA LEU A 59 3.80 -4.61 1.62
C LEU A 59 2.52 -5.46 1.67
N GLY A 60 2.52 -6.57 2.42
CA GLY A 60 1.36 -7.42 2.60
C GLY A 60 0.20 -6.72 3.33
N GLN A 61 0.49 -6.08 4.46
CA GLN A 61 -0.49 -5.35 5.27
C GLN A 61 -1.05 -4.15 4.51
N TYR A 62 -0.20 -3.39 3.81
CA TYR A 62 -0.63 -2.26 3.00
C TYR A 62 -1.54 -2.72 1.86
N LYS A 63 -1.21 -3.83 1.18
CA LYS A 63 -2.09 -4.43 0.17
C LYS A 63 -3.47 -4.80 0.73
N VAL A 64 -3.53 -5.41 1.93
CA VAL A 64 -4.81 -5.76 2.57
C VAL A 64 -5.62 -4.51 2.92
N ALA A 65 -4.98 -3.46 3.46
CA ALA A 65 -5.66 -2.21 3.78
C ALA A 65 -6.29 -1.57 2.54
N ILE A 66 -5.57 -1.53 1.41
CA ILE A 66 -6.07 -0.98 0.15
C ILE A 66 -7.28 -1.76 -0.35
N ILE A 67 -7.22 -3.10 -0.28
CA ILE A 67 -8.33 -3.96 -0.71
C ILE A 67 -9.57 -3.68 0.15
N MET A 68 -9.42 -3.71 1.47
CA MET A 68 -10.55 -3.61 2.40
C MET A 68 -11.18 -2.22 2.47
N PHE A 69 -10.38 -1.16 2.42
CA PHE A 69 -10.86 0.21 2.64
C PHE A 69 -11.10 1.02 1.36
N ASN A 70 -10.49 0.64 0.24
CA ASN A 70 -10.65 1.40 -1.01
C ASN A 70 -11.32 0.55 -2.10
N ILE A 71 -10.73 -0.58 -2.48
CA ILE A 71 -11.18 -1.36 -3.65
C ILE A 71 -12.55 -2.00 -3.40
N VAL A 72 -12.71 -2.71 -2.28
CA VAL A 72 -13.98 -3.39 -1.96
C VAL A 72 -15.13 -2.39 -1.84
N PRO A 73 -15.02 -1.26 -1.10
CA PRO A 73 -16.07 -0.24 -1.06
C PRO A 73 -16.35 0.41 -2.41
N TYR A 74 -15.31 0.68 -3.23
CA TYR A 74 -15.49 1.22 -4.58
C TYR A 74 -16.32 0.27 -5.47
N LEU A 75 -15.98 -1.03 -5.45
CA LEU A 75 -16.70 -2.06 -6.21
C LEU A 75 -18.13 -2.22 -5.70
N ALA A 76 -18.34 -2.18 -4.38
CA ALA A 76 -19.68 -2.23 -3.80
C ALA A 76 -20.56 -1.09 -4.33
N LEU A 77 -20.06 0.15 -4.34
CA LEU A 77 -20.79 1.29 -4.90
C LEU A 77 -21.05 1.12 -6.40
N LYS A 78 -20.05 0.66 -7.18
CA LYS A 78 -20.22 0.35 -8.61
C LYS A 78 -21.28 -0.73 -8.91
N ILE A 79 -21.54 -1.64 -7.98
CA ILE A 79 -22.57 -2.67 -8.12
C ILE A 79 -23.95 -2.12 -7.74
N MET A 80 -24.01 -1.25 -6.73
CA MET A 80 -25.26 -0.64 -6.26
C MET A 80 -25.80 0.45 -7.19
N SER A 81 -24.92 1.15 -7.91
CA SER A 81 -25.23 2.33 -8.75
C SER A 81 -24.59 2.24 -10.13
#